data_AF-A0A162RUK1-F1
#
_entry.id   AF-A0A162RUK1-F1
#
_cell.length_a   1.000
_cell.length_b   1.000
_cell.length_c   1.000
_cell.angle_alpha   90.00
_cell.angle_beta   90.00
_cell.angle_gamma   90.00
#
_symmetry.space_group_name_H-M   'P 1'
#
loop_
_entity.id
_entity.type
_entity.pdbx_description
1 polymer ?
#
loop_
_entity_poly.entity_id
_entity_poly.type
_entity_poly.pdbx_seq_one_letter_code
_entity_poly.pdbx_strand_id
1 'polypeptide(L)' 'MIPEQSVQANIDVNGKNMMLMHWGAFTLANHGWKEPIERALKEAKKDNINLIDPEIGETVILDSDMHITDSSWWDF' A
#
# COMPACT_ATOMS: atom_id res chain seq x y z
N MET A 1 0.98 -11.88 -5.29
CA MET A 1 1.42 -10.93 -6.32
C MET A 1 2.58 -10.14 -5.75
N ILE A 2 3.57 -9.76 -6.57
CA ILE A 2 4.60 -8.81 -6.11
C ILE A 2 4.02 -7.39 -6.08
N PRO A 3 4.61 -6.45 -5.33
CA PRO A 3 4.08 -5.09 -5.17
C PRO A 3 3.69 -4.40 -6.47
N GLU A 4 4.55 -4.47 -7.49
CA GLU A 4 4.33 -3.80 -8.78
C GLU A 4 3.13 -4.41 -9.54
N GLN A 5 2.94 -5.72 -9.44
CA GLN A 5 1.76 -6.39 -10.01
C GLN A 5 0.47 -6.01 -9.27
N SER A 6 0.54 -5.77 -7.96
CA SER A 6 -0.62 -5.31 -7.19
C SER A 6 -1.02 -3.87 -7.57
N VAL A 7 -0.04 -3.00 -7.86
CA VAL A 7 -0.31 -1.66 -8.39
C VAL A 7 -0.95 -1.74 -9.77
N GLN A 8 -0.42 -2.59 -10.67
CA GLN A 8 -1.02 -2.82 -11.98
C GLN A 8 -2.46 -3.34 -11.86
N ALA A 9 -2.72 -4.26 -10.95
CA ALA A 9 -4.07 -4.78 -10.73
C ALA A 9 -5.06 -3.68 -10.29
N ASN A 10 -4.62 -2.71 -9.48
CA ASN A 10 -5.44 -1.55 -9.13
C ASN A 10 -5.78 -0.68 -10.37
N ILE A 11 -4.81 -0.48 -11.27
CA ILE A 11 -5.02 0.24 -12.53
C ILE A 11 -6.03 -0.50 -13.41
N ASP A 12 -5.85 -1.82 -13.58
CA ASP A 12 -6.69 -2.65 -14.46
C ASP A 12 -8.17 -2.63 -14.05
N VAL A 13 -8.46 -2.47 -12.76
CA VAL A 13 -9.83 -2.39 -12.23
C VAL A 13 -10.35 -0.95 -12.09
N ASN A 14 -9.61 0.05 -12.57
CA ASN A 14 -9.90 1.49 -12.40
C ASN A 14 -10.13 1.88 -10.92
N GLY A 15 -9.30 1.34 -10.02
CA GLY A 15 -9.36 1.63 -8.59
C GLY A 15 -8.97 3.07 -8.29
N LYS A 16 -9.80 3.78 -7.52
CA LYS A 16 -9.53 5.15 -7.08
C LYS A 16 -8.45 5.24 -6.01
N ASN A 17 -8.49 4.31 -5.06
CA ASN A 17 -7.58 4.21 -3.93
C ASN A 17 -7.08 2.76 -3.82
N MET A 18 -5.84 2.58 -3.40
CA MET A 18 -5.21 1.28 -3.22
C MET A 18 -4.77 1.13 -1.76
N MET A 19 -4.97 -0.03 -1.15
CA MET A 19 -4.38 -0.39 0.14
C MET A 19 -3.68 -1.74 -0.02
N LEU A 20 -2.45 -1.86 0.47
CA LEU A 20 -1.76 -3.15 0.49
C LEU A 20 -2.37 -4.07 1.55
N MET A 21 -2.54 -5.33 1.18
CA MET A 21 -2.96 -6.41 2.06
C MET A 21 -1.91 -7.52 2.07
N HIS A 22 -2.03 -8.46 3.02
CA HIS A 22 -1.12 -9.59 3.19
C HIS A 22 0.35 -9.22 3.51
N TRP A 23 0.58 -7.98 3.96
CA TRP A 23 1.85 -7.48 4.49
C TRP A 23 1.63 -6.89 5.89
N GLY A 24 2.70 -6.65 6.65
CA GLY A 24 2.63 -5.86 7.89
C GLY A 24 2.22 -6.61 9.15
N ALA A 25 2.04 -7.94 9.11
CA ALA A 25 1.64 -8.72 10.30
C ALA A 25 2.43 -10.03 10.48
N PHE A 26 2.57 -10.83 9.42
CA PHE A 26 3.18 -12.16 9.50
C PHE A 26 4.26 -12.35 8.44
N THR A 27 5.33 -13.07 8.78
CA THR A 27 6.35 -13.49 7.82
C THR A 27 5.90 -14.76 7.11
N LEU A 28 5.34 -14.61 5.91
CA LEU A 28 4.85 -15.72 5.09
C LEU A 28 5.65 -15.92 3.79
N ALA A 29 6.67 -15.11 3.55
CA ALA A 29 7.55 -15.18 2.38
C ALA A 29 8.95 -14.60 2.69
N ASN A 30 9.92 -14.88 1.82
CA ASN A 30 11.27 -14.34 1.92
C ASN A 30 11.37 -12.96 1.24
N HIS A 31 11.22 -11.89 2.03
CA HIS A 31 11.49 -10.51 1.66
C HIS A 31 11.79 -9.69 2.93
N GLY A 32 12.35 -8.50 2.78
CA GLY A 32 12.53 -7.58 3.92
C GLY A 32 11.17 -7.11 4.49
N TRP A 33 11.13 -6.70 5.76
CA TRP A 33 9.92 -6.19 6.41
C TRP A 33 9.31 -4.99 5.66
N LYS A 34 10.15 -4.01 5.33
CA LYS A 34 9.76 -2.75 4.66
C LYS A 34 9.67 -2.88 3.14
N GLU A 35 10.28 -3.93 2.59
CA GLU A 35 10.46 -4.09 1.14
C GLU A 35 9.14 -4.04 0.35
N PRO A 36 8.03 -4.69 0.76
CA PRO A 36 6.79 -4.69 -0.03
C PRO A 36 6.14 -3.30 -0.13
N ILE A 37 6.07 -2.56 0.98
CA ILE A 37 5.44 -1.24 1.03
C ILE A 37 6.30 -0.20 0.32
N GLU A 38 7.63 -0.23 0.50
CA GLU A 38 8.55 0.67 -0.22
C GLU A 38 8.47 0.50 -1.73
N ARG A 39 8.41 -0.75 -2.20
CA ARG A 39 8.27 -1.06 -3.63
C ARG A 39 6.91 -0.63 -4.18
N ALA A 40 5.83 -0.87 -3.43
CA ALA A 40 4.49 -0.44 -3.85
C ALA A 40 4.36 1.09 -3.88
N LEU A 41 4.85 1.80 -2.87
CA LEU A 41 4.84 3.27 -2.83
C LEU A 41 5.62 3.85 -4.00
N LYS A 42 6.78 3.27 -4.33
CA LYS A 42 7.57 3.69 -5.49
C LYS A 42 6.82 3.49 -6.80
N GLU A 43 6.14 2.35 -6.97
CA GLU A 43 5.39 2.07 -8.20
C GLU A 43 4.12 2.91 -8.30
N ALA A 44 3.34 3.00 -7.22
CA ALA A 44 2.15 3.83 -7.13
C ALA A 44 2.45 5.31 -7.47
N LYS A 45 3.60 5.84 -7.00
CA LYS A 45 4.06 7.19 -7.34
C LYS A 45 4.33 7.39 -8.84
N LYS A 46 4.81 6.38 -9.57
CA LYS A 46 5.05 6.51 -11.02
C LYS A 46 3.74 6.63 -11.79
N ASP A 47 2.73 5.87 -11.38
CA ASP A 47 1.45 5.78 -12.07
C ASP A 47 0.37 6.70 -11.48
N ASN A 48 0.74 7.60 -10.56
CA ASN A 48 -0.16 8.51 -9.85
C ASN A 48 -1.33 7.80 -9.14
N ILE A 49 -1.04 6.63 -8.56
CA ILE A 49 -2.00 5.87 -7.77
C ILE A 49 -1.98 6.35 -6.34
N ASN A 50 -3.17 6.62 -5.81
CA ASN A 50 -3.34 6.96 -4.40
C ASN A 50 -3.32 5.69 -3.55
N LEU A 51 -2.14 5.34 -3.03
CA LEU A 51 -1.94 4.20 -2.15
C LEU A 51 -2.05 4.67 -0.70
N ILE A 52 -3.04 4.20 0.06
CA ILE A 52 -3.16 4.47 1.50
C ILE A 52 -2.47 3.40 2.33
N ASP A 53 -2.01 3.81 3.50
CA ASP A 53 -1.10 3.04 4.36
C ASP A 53 -1.49 3.12 5.86
N PRO A 54 -2.77 2.90 6.22
CA PRO A 54 -3.23 3.08 7.60
C PRO A 54 -2.44 2.23 8.58
N GLU A 55 -2.25 2.75 9.79
CA GLU A 55 -1.62 2.01 10.88
C GLU A 55 -2.46 0.78 11.27
N ILE A 56 -1.81 -0.23 11.85
CA ILE A 56 -2.50 -1.44 12.30
C ILE A 56 -3.51 -1.06 13.40
N GLY A 57 -4.80 -1.19 13.09
CA GLY A 57 -5.90 -0.84 13.98
C GLY A 57 -6.48 0.57 13.76
N GLU A 58 -5.94 1.35 12.82
CA GLU A 58 -6.50 2.63 12.43
C GLU A 58 -7.84 2.46 11.71
N THR A 59 -8.78 3.35 12.02
CA THR A 59 -10.09 3.41 11.33
C THR A 59 -10.02 4.40 10.19
N VAL A 60 -10.24 3.93 8.97
CA VAL A 60 -10.28 4.77 7.76
C VAL A 60 -11.72 5.05 7.36
N ILE A 61 -12.05 6.33 7.15
CA ILE A 61 -13.35 6.76 6.62
C ILE A 61 -13.30 6.65 5.10
N LEU A 62 -14.29 5.95 4.52
CA LEU A 62 -14.37 5.75 3.08
C LEU A 62 -15.06 6.94 2.38
N ASP A 63 -14.38 8.07 2.29
CA ASP A 63 -14.80 9.24 1.52
C ASP A 63 -13.88 9.51 0.30
N SER A 64 -14.05 10.66 -0.34
CA SER A 64 -13.28 11.02 -1.55
C SER A 64 -11.83 11.45 -1.28
N ASP A 65 -11.48 11.76 -0.02
CA ASP A 65 -10.24 12.45 0.35
C ASP A 65 -9.34 11.56 1.21
N MET A 66 -9.35 10.26 0.93
CA MET A 66 -8.38 9.32 1.48
C MET A 66 -6.99 9.66 0.94
N HIS A 67 -6.02 9.91 1.79
CA HIS A 67 -4.64 10.21 1.40
C HIS A 67 -3.66 9.33 2.17
N ILE A 68 -2.43 9.19 1.63
CA ILE A 68 -1.28 8.65 2.35
C ILE A 68 -1.18 9.38 3.69
N THR A 69 -1.08 8.62 4.78
CA THR A 69 -0.71 9.17 6.07
C THR A 69 0.81 9.31 6.12
N ASP A 70 1.34 10.43 6.60
CA ASP A 70 2.80 10.59 6.77
C ASP A 70 3.38 9.74 7.92
N SER A 71 2.67 8.70 8.37
CA SER A 71 3.00 7.92 9.56
C SER A 71 4.21 7.01 9.35
N SER A 72 4.42 6.48 8.13
CA SER A 72 5.48 5.51 7.79
C SER A 72 5.73 4.48 8.89
N TRP A 73 4.65 4.00 9.53
CA TRP A 73 4.66 3.29 10.82
C TRP A 73 5.50 2.00 10.82
N TRP A 74 5.78 1.46 9.63
CA TRP A 74 6.60 0.28 9.42
C TRP A 74 8.12 0.57 9.49
N ASP A 75 8.54 1.84 9.53
CA ASP A 75 9.94 2.26 9.47
C ASP A 75 10.58 2.39 10.87
N PHE A 76 10.74 1.26 11.56
CA PHE A 76 11.45 1.13 12.84
C PHE A 76 12.77 0.34 12.76
#